data_AF-U2L8W3-F1
#
_entry.id   AF-U2L8W3-F1
#
_cell.length_a   1.000
_cell.length_b   1.000
_cell.length_c   1.000
_cell.angle_alpha   90.00
_cell.angle_beta   90.00
_cell.angle_gamma   90.00
#
_symmetry.space_group_name_H-M   'P 1'
#
loop_
_entity.id
_entity.type
_entity.pdbx_description
1 polymer ?
#
loop_
_entity_poly.entity_id
_entity_poly.type
_entity_poly.pdbx_seq_one_letter_code
_entity_poly.pdbx_strand_id
1 'polypeptide(L)'
;MKTEEDLVCGDIKQWNQLLVETAHDAGVITNEEFAIFQNAGYMGLYGGLDVEDIHDRKGLTARQRILDYMGSIELIVNLFRISQTEEKLRKDKVESAEAATKVHYSVGKEVRSAIEKIGGTMPEDLPVPEKSIQQIEKEQMKRLKDKAKKGKLMLDE
;
A
#
# COMPACT_ATOMS: atom_id res chain seq x y z
N MET A 1 10.95 -12.53 14.44
CA MET A 1 9.85 -13.04 13.60
C MET A 1 9.24 -11.83 12.95
N LYS A 2 9.08 -11.83 11.63
CA LYS A 2 8.41 -10.73 10.92
C LYS A 2 6.91 -10.80 11.20
N THR A 3 6.26 -9.65 11.32
CA THR A 3 4.80 -9.54 11.42
C THR A 3 4.15 -9.81 10.07
N GLU A 4 2.83 -10.02 10.06
CA GLU A 4 2.07 -10.13 8.81
C GLU A 4 2.19 -8.83 8.00
N GLU A 5 2.08 -7.69 8.69
CA GLU A 5 2.23 -6.37 8.09
C GLU A 5 3.62 -6.20 7.44
N ASP A 6 4.69 -6.75 8.02
CA ASP A 6 6.05 -6.64 7.46
C ASP A 6 6.18 -7.37 6.13
N LEU A 7 5.51 -8.53 6.02
CA LEU A 7 5.48 -9.31 4.78
C LEU A 7 4.72 -8.55 3.71
N VAL A 8 3.51 -8.06 4.04
CA VAL A 8 2.68 -7.31 3.08
C VAL A 8 3.35 -6.01 2.66
N CYS A 9 4.00 -5.28 3.57
CA CYS A 9 4.79 -4.10 3.23
C CYS A 9 5.99 -4.42 2.31
N GLY A 10 6.60 -5.60 2.48
CA GLY A 10 7.63 -6.11 1.58
C GLY A 10 7.08 -6.34 0.18
N ASP A 11 5.94 -7.01 0.07
CA ASP A 11 5.28 -7.32 -1.21
C ASP A 11 4.81 -6.05 -1.92
N ILE A 12 4.23 -5.09 -1.19
CA ILE A 12 3.83 -3.79 -1.76
C ILE A 12 5.00 -3.07 -2.42
N LYS A 13 6.19 -3.10 -1.82
CA LYS A 13 7.38 -2.45 -2.42
C LYS A 13 7.78 -3.12 -3.73
N GLN A 14 7.74 -4.45 -3.79
CA GLN A 14 8.06 -5.19 -5.01
C GLN A 14 7.03 -4.91 -6.11
N TRP A 15 5.74 -4.99 -5.77
CA TRP A 15 4.66 -4.72 -6.72
C TRP A 15 4.62 -3.26 -7.17
N ASN A 16 4.94 -2.29 -6.30
CA ASN A 16 5.07 -0.89 -6.71
C ASN A 16 6.21 -0.70 -7.71
N GLN A 17 7.33 -1.40 -7.54
CA GLN A 17 8.43 -1.34 -8.50
C GLN A 17 7.99 -1.87 -9.87
N LEU A 18 7.32 -3.02 -9.91
CA LEU A 18 6.77 -3.59 -11.14
C LEU A 18 5.71 -2.69 -11.78
N LEU A 19 4.84 -2.07 -10.96
CA LEU A 19 3.84 -1.14 -11.45
C LEU A 19 4.48 0.10 -12.06
N VAL A 20 5.54 0.64 -11.46
CA VAL A 20 6.27 1.79 -12.00
C VAL A 20 6.91 1.45 -13.35
N GLU A 21 7.57 0.29 -13.46
CA GLU A 21 8.15 -0.19 -14.72
C GLU A 21 7.07 -0.36 -15.79
N THR A 22 5.97 -1.02 -15.45
CA THR A 22 4.85 -1.24 -16.38
C THR A 22 4.17 0.06 -16.80
N ALA A 23 4.02 1.01 -15.87
CA ALA A 23 3.46 2.32 -16.16
C ALA A 23 4.39 3.14 -17.07
N HIS A 24 5.71 3.04 -16.86
CA HIS A 24 6.71 3.63 -17.74
C HIS A 24 6.58 3.09 -19.17
N ASP A 25 6.51 1.77 -19.31
CA ASP A 25 6.32 1.11 -20.61
C ASP A 25 4.96 1.49 -21.26
N ALA A 26 3.95 1.78 -20.44
CA ALA A 26 2.66 2.29 -20.87
C ALA A 26 2.65 3.81 -21.17
N GLY A 27 3.80 4.49 -21.11
CA GLY A 27 3.96 5.89 -21.49
C GLY A 27 3.84 6.92 -20.37
N VAL A 28 3.89 6.52 -19.09
CA VAL A 28 4.04 7.43 -17.94
C VAL A 28 5.52 7.73 -17.74
N ILE A 29 6.02 8.90 -18.17
CA ILE A 29 7.46 9.15 -18.27
C ILE A 29 7.95 10.19 -17.27
N THR A 30 7.21 11.28 -17.12
CA THR A 30 7.61 12.41 -16.29
C THR A 30 7.23 12.20 -14.82
N ASN A 31 7.93 12.89 -13.93
CA ASN A 31 7.61 12.86 -12.49
C ASN A 31 6.18 13.35 -12.21
N GLU A 32 5.69 14.32 -12.97
CA GLU A 32 4.32 14.83 -12.85
C GLU A 32 3.29 13.77 -13.26
N GLU A 33 3.51 13.09 -14.39
CA GLU A 33 2.66 11.98 -14.83
C GLU A 33 2.66 10.84 -13.81
N PHE A 34 3.82 10.51 -13.23
CA PHE A 34 3.88 9.51 -12.15
C PHE A 34 3.12 9.95 -10.90
N ALA A 35 3.22 11.22 -10.50
CA ALA A 35 2.47 11.74 -9.37
C ALA A 35 0.95 11.62 -9.61
N ILE A 36 0.48 12.03 -10.79
CA ILE A 36 -0.93 11.90 -11.20
C ILE A 36 -1.35 10.43 -11.24
N PHE A 37 -0.55 9.55 -11.85
CA PHE A 37 -0.83 8.13 -11.98
C PHE A 37 -0.94 7.43 -10.62
N GLN A 38 -0.02 7.70 -9.69
CA GLN A 38 -0.05 7.13 -8.35
C GLN A 38 -1.25 7.65 -7.55
N ASN A 39 -1.52 8.95 -7.65
CA ASN A 39 -2.63 9.57 -6.96
C ASN A 39 -3.99 9.04 -7.46
N ALA A 40 -4.12 8.79 -8.77
CA ALA A 40 -5.33 8.22 -9.35
C ALA A 40 -5.70 6.85 -8.74
N GLY A 41 -4.70 6.01 -8.45
CA GLY A 41 -4.91 4.75 -7.73
C GLY A 41 -5.46 4.94 -6.32
N TYR A 42 -4.95 5.95 -5.58
CA TYR A 42 -5.50 6.33 -4.28
C TYR A 42 -6.94 6.84 -4.42
N MET A 43 -7.18 7.82 -5.29
CA MET A 43 -8.51 8.39 -5.48
C MET A 43 -9.55 7.34 -5.87
N GLY A 44 -9.21 6.35 -6.70
CA GLY A 44 -10.12 5.27 -7.03
C GLY A 44 -10.52 4.43 -5.81
N LEU A 45 -9.54 4.10 -4.97
CA LEU A 45 -9.73 3.22 -3.81
C LEU A 45 -10.37 3.93 -2.60
N TYR A 46 -9.93 5.16 -2.31
CA TYR A 46 -10.32 5.95 -1.13
C TYR A 46 -11.48 6.91 -1.43
N GLY A 47 -12.32 6.61 -2.43
CA GLY A 47 -13.55 7.36 -2.66
C GLY A 47 -13.35 8.80 -3.13
N GLY A 48 -12.26 9.06 -3.84
CA GLY A 48 -11.89 10.37 -4.38
C GLY A 48 -10.82 11.11 -3.59
N LEU A 49 -10.44 10.63 -2.41
CA LEU A 49 -9.38 11.24 -1.59
C LEU A 49 -8.02 11.06 -2.26
N ASP A 50 -7.26 12.14 -2.31
CA ASP A 50 -5.88 12.12 -2.77
C ASP A 50 -4.88 11.76 -1.65
N VAL A 51 -3.60 11.73 -1.99
CA VAL A 51 -2.53 11.42 -1.03
C VAL A 51 -2.46 12.41 0.14
N GLU A 52 -2.79 13.67 -0.07
CA GLU A 52 -2.77 14.73 0.96
C GLU A 52 -3.97 14.56 1.89
N ASP A 53 -5.16 14.34 1.33
CA ASP A 53 -6.38 14.04 2.08
C ASP A 53 -6.22 12.82 2.99
N ILE A 54 -5.59 11.75 2.48
CA ILE A 54 -5.33 10.53 3.25
C ILE A 54 -4.34 10.82 4.38
N HIS A 55 -3.32 11.64 4.12
CA HIS A 55 -2.35 12.08 5.12
C HIS A 55 -3.05 12.82 6.27
N ASP A 56 -3.90 13.78 5.95
CA ASP A 56 -4.61 14.62 6.90
C ASP A 56 -5.62 13.80 7.71
N ARG A 57 -6.40 12.94 7.04
CA ARG A 57 -7.38 12.07 7.70
C ARG A 57 -6.72 11.12 8.71
N LYS A 58 -5.50 10.68 8.42
CA LYS A 58 -4.71 9.82 9.31
C LYS A 58 -3.89 10.59 10.36
N GLY A 59 -3.89 11.93 10.33
CA GLY A 59 -3.12 12.77 11.25
C GLY A 59 -1.61 12.61 11.09
N LEU A 60 -1.15 12.30 9.87
CA LEU A 60 0.26 12.04 9.58
C LEU A 60 1.00 13.33 9.21
N THR A 61 2.15 13.55 9.84
CA THR A 61 3.09 14.60 9.43
C THR A 61 3.65 14.34 8.03
N ALA A 62 4.10 15.40 7.35
CA ALA A 62 4.66 15.31 5.99
C ALA A 62 5.86 14.35 5.82
N ARG A 63 6.52 13.94 6.92
CA ARG A 63 7.66 13.00 6.89
C ARG A 63 7.24 11.55 7.12
N GLN A 64 6.05 11.31 7.64
CA GLN A 64 5.52 9.96 7.85
C GLN A 64 5.02 9.44 6.51
N ARG A 65 5.27 8.16 6.20
CA ARG A 65 4.76 7.56 4.97
C ARG A 65 3.45 6.88 5.29
N ILE A 66 2.42 7.10 4.47
CA ILE A 66 1.07 6.53 4.69
C ILE A 66 1.14 5.01 4.93
N LEU A 67 1.83 4.26 4.06
CA LEU A 67 1.95 2.80 4.15
C LEU A 67 2.52 2.30 5.49
N ASP A 68 3.38 3.09 6.15
CA ASP A 68 3.96 2.68 7.43
C ASP A 68 2.95 2.76 8.59
N TYR A 69 1.81 3.42 8.38
CA TYR A 69 0.71 3.64 9.33
C TYR A 69 -0.62 3.09 8.78
N MET A 70 -0.54 1.94 8.11
CA MET A 70 -1.70 1.16 7.64
C MET A 70 -1.78 -0.16 8.41
N GLY A 71 -2.99 -0.59 8.74
CA GLY A 71 -3.23 -1.94 9.25
C GLY A 71 -3.16 -3.00 8.15
N SER A 72 -3.12 -4.29 8.52
CA SER A 72 -3.01 -5.41 7.57
C SER A 72 -4.09 -5.38 6.47
N ILE A 73 -5.35 -5.13 6.82
CA ILE A 73 -6.46 -5.04 5.85
C ILE A 73 -6.22 -3.93 4.82
N GLU A 74 -5.82 -2.75 5.27
CA GLU A 74 -5.57 -1.61 4.38
C GLU A 74 -4.36 -1.88 3.46
N LEU A 75 -3.31 -2.48 4.01
CA LEU A 75 -2.13 -2.90 3.23
C LEU A 75 -2.51 -3.92 2.16
N ILE A 76 -3.29 -4.95 2.49
CA ILE A 76 -3.74 -5.98 1.54
C ILE A 76 -4.55 -5.37 0.41
N VAL A 77 -5.45 -4.44 0.73
CA VAL A 77 -6.28 -3.77 -0.27
C VAL A 77 -5.43 -2.91 -1.21
N ASN A 78 -4.45 -2.17 -0.69
CA ASN A 78 -3.50 -1.42 -1.54
C ASN A 78 -2.67 -2.37 -2.41
N LEU A 79 -2.14 -3.45 -1.84
CA LEU A 79 -1.39 -4.47 -2.58
C LEU A 79 -2.21 -5.04 -3.74
N PHE A 80 -3.47 -5.37 -3.49
CA PHE A 80 -4.38 -5.89 -4.51
C PHE A 80 -4.65 -4.88 -5.62
N ARG A 81 -4.89 -3.61 -5.29
CA ARG A 81 -5.02 -2.55 -6.30
C ARG A 81 -3.76 -2.44 -7.17
N ILE A 82 -2.59 -2.41 -6.54
CA ILE A 82 -1.29 -2.23 -7.24
C ILE A 82 -1.06 -3.40 -8.21
N SER A 83 -1.20 -4.64 -7.72
CA SER A 83 -0.95 -5.83 -8.54
C SER A 83 -1.95 -5.98 -9.69
N GLN A 84 -3.24 -5.69 -9.45
CA GLN A 84 -4.25 -5.75 -10.50
C GLN A 84 -4.12 -4.61 -11.52
N THR A 85 -3.59 -3.45 -11.11
CA THR A 85 -3.29 -2.37 -12.06
C THR A 85 -2.13 -2.77 -12.96
N GLU A 86 -1.02 -3.28 -12.40
CA GLU A 86 0.11 -3.77 -13.19
C GLU A 86 -0.36 -4.80 -14.22
N GLU A 87 -1.07 -5.82 -13.76
CA GLU A 87 -1.56 -6.90 -14.62
C GLU A 87 -2.43 -6.35 -15.75
N LYS A 88 -3.34 -5.42 -15.42
CA LYS A 88 -4.28 -4.83 -16.38
C LYS A 88 -3.58 -3.94 -17.42
N LEU A 89 -2.60 -3.12 -17.02
CA LEU A 89 -1.82 -2.31 -17.95
C LEU A 89 -1.12 -3.19 -18.99
N ARG A 90 -0.47 -4.26 -18.54
CA ARG A 90 0.23 -5.22 -19.40
C ARG A 90 -0.73 -6.02 -20.29
N LYS A 91 -1.83 -6.52 -19.73
CA LYS A 91 -2.81 -7.34 -20.46
C LYS A 91 -3.52 -6.55 -21.55
N ASP A 92 -3.93 -5.32 -21.24
CA ASP A 92 -4.70 -4.47 -22.15
C ASP A 92 -3.81 -3.67 -23.11
N LYS A 93 -2.47 -3.81 -22.99
CA LYS A 93 -1.46 -3.11 -23.81
C LYS A 93 -1.72 -1.61 -23.85
N VAL A 94 -1.78 -1.02 -22.66
CA VAL A 94 -2.00 0.42 -22.51
C VAL A 94 -0.74 1.17 -22.95
N GLU A 95 -0.89 2.19 -23.80
CA GLU A 95 0.24 2.89 -24.44
C GLU A 95 0.16 4.44 -24.30
N SER A 96 -0.54 4.94 -23.27
CA SER A 96 -0.46 6.37 -22.91
C SER A 96 -0.62 6.62 -21.42
N ALA A 97 0.03 7.68 -20.90
CA ALA A 97 -0.07 8.09 -19.51
C ALA A 97 -1.52 8.33 -19.05
N GLU A 98 -2.33 8.97 -19.88
CA GLU A 98 -3.74 9.24 -19.57
C GLU A 98 -4.54 7.94 -19.44
N ALA A 99 -4.36 6.99 -20.37
CA ALA A 99 -5.02 5.70 -20.31
C ALA A 99 -4.54 4.87 -19.10
N ALA A 100 -3.25 4.88 -18.80
CA ALA A 100 -2.69 4.19 -17.65
C ALA A 100 -3.27 4.74 -16.33
N THR A 101 -3.36 6.06 -16.22
CA THR A 101 -3.97 6.76 -15.08
C THR A 101 -5.43 6.38 -14.92
N LYS A 102 -6.21 6.38 -16.01
CA LYS A 102 -7.63 5.95 -16.00
C LYS A 102 -7.78 4.49 -15.56
N VAL A 103 -6.89 3.61 -16.00
CA VAL A 103 -6.87 2.20 -15.59
C VAL A 103 -6.61 2.10 -14.08
N HIS A 104 -5.61 2.79 -13.55
CA HIS A 104 -5.28 2.74 -12.12
C HIS A 104 -6.44 3.25 -11.24
N TYR A 105 -7.08 4.35 -11.65
CA TYR A 105 -8.29 4.85 -10.98
C TYR A 105 -9.42 3.83 -11.02
N SER A 106 -9.71 3.26 -12.20
CA SER A 106 -10.80 2.30 -12.40
C SER A 106 -10.59 1.04 -11.56
N VAL A 107 -9.38 0.50 -11.54
CA VAL A 107 -9.04 -0.66 -10.69
C VAL A 107 -9.25 -0.32 -9.21
N GLY A 108 -8.78 0.84 -8.73
CA GLY A 108 -9.04 1.27 -7.36
C GLY A 108 -10.53 1.32 -7.03
N LYS A 109 -11.34 1.86 -7.94
CA LYS A 109 -12.79 1.96 -7.79
C LYS A 109 -13.48 0.59 -7.76
N GLU A 110 -13.04 -0.37 -8.57
CA GLU A 110 -13.56 -1.73 -8.56
C GLU A 110 -13.22 -2.46 -7.25
N VAL A 111 -11.98 -2.31 -6.77
CA VAL A 111 -11.57 -2.84 -5.46
C VAL A 111 -12.44 -2.25 -4.36
N ARG A 112 -12.64 -0.93 -4.34
CA ARG A 112 -13.56 -0.25 -3.40
C ARG A 112 -14.97 -0.83 -3.47
N SER A 113 -15.51 -0.97 -4.68
CA SER A 113 -16.86 -1.50 -4.90
C SER A 113 -17.00 -2.94 -4.40
N ALA A 114 -15.94 -3.75 -4.51
CA ALA A 114 -15.92 -5.10 -3.97
C ALA A 114 -15.98 -5.11 -2.43
N ILE A 115 -15.23 -4.23 -1.76
CA ILE A 115 -15.27 -4.07 -0.29
C ILE A 115 -16.67 -3.67 0.16
N GLU A 116 -17.30 -2.73 -0.55
CA GLU A 116 -18.66 -2.26 -0.22
C GLU A 116 -19.69 -3.39 -0.37
N LYS A 117 -19.63 -4.15 -1.47
CA LYS A 117 -20.56 -5.27 -1.75
C LYS A 117 -20.51 -6.36 -0.70
N ILE A 118 -19.35 -6.61 -0.09
CA ILE A 118 -19.21 -7.61 0.97
C ILE A 118 -19.50 -7.05 2.38
N GLY A 119 -19.86 -5.76 2.49
CA GLY A 119 -20.09 -5.08 3.77
C GLY A 119 -18.80 -4.85 4.57
N GLY A 120 -17.66 -4.74 3.90
CA GLY A 120 -16.37 -4.45 4.53
C GLY A 120 -16.23 -2.97 4.93
N THR A 121 -15.35 -2.69 5.89
CA THR A 121 -14.99 -1.32 6.27
C THR A 121 -14.19 -0.66 5.15
N MET A 122 -14.54 0.57 4.79
CA MET A 122 -13.84 1.32 3.75
C MET A 122 -12.40 1.65 4.17
N PRO A 123 -11.43 1.71 3.24
CA PRO A 123 -10.02 1.97 3.56
C PRO A 123 -9.80 3.24 4.39
N GLU A 124 -10.52 4.32 4.07
CA GLU A 124 -10.45 5.60 4.79
C GLU A 124 -11.02 5.58 6.21
N ASP A 125 -11.75 4.53 6.59
CA ASP A 125 -12.37 4.36 7.91
C ASP A 125 -11.66 3.29 8.75
N LEU A 126 -10.62 2.65 8.22
CA LEU A 126 -9.81 1.70 8.96
C LEU A 126 -8.97 2.42 10.03
N PRO A 127 -8.74 1.77 11.19
CA PRO A 127 -7.99 2.37 12.28
C PRO A 127 -6.55 2.65 11.88
N VAL A 128 -6.03 3.80 12.30
CA VAL A 128 -4.63 4.18 12.10
C VAL A 128 -3.79 3.62 13.25
N PRO A 129 -2.75 2.82 12.98
CA PRO A 129 -1.83 2.35 14.01
C PRO A 129 -1.12 3.53 14.71
N GLU A 130 -1.01 3.47 16.03
CA GLU A 130 -0.30 4.48 16.83
C GLU A 130 1.21 4.51 16.54
N LYS A 131 1.76 3.38 16.08
CA LYS A 131 3.18 3.21 15.79
C LYS A 131 3.34 2.80 14.33
N SER A 132 4.43 3.28 13.74
CA SER A 132 4.81 2.81 12.42
C SER A 132 5.23 1.35 12.47
N ILE A 133 5.06 0.67 11.35
CA ILE A 133 5.53 -0.72 11.20
C ILE A 133 7.01 -0.88 11.56
N GLN A 134 7.85 0.09 11.17
CA GLN A 134 9.28 0.11 11.49
C GLN A 134 9.55 0.23 13.00
N GLN A 135 8.73 1.00 13.72
CA GLN A 135 8.82 1.10 15.17
C GLN A 135 8.47 -0.25 15.82
N ILE A 136 7.43 -0.92 15.33
CA ILE A 136 7.01 -2.25 15.79
C ILE A 136 8.14 -3.27 15.56
N GLU A 137 8.71 -3.33 14.36
CA GLU A 137 9.86 -4.20 14.03
C GLU A 137 11.04 -3.98 14.99
N LYS A 138 11.41 -2.72 15.22
CA LYS A 138 12.53 -2.36 16.10
C LYS A 138 12.29 -2.80 17.54
N GLU A 139 11.08 -2.62 18.06
CA GLU A 139 10.69 -3.07 19.40
C GLU A 139 10.73 -4.59 19.52
N GLN A 140 10.22 -5.32 18.54
CA GLN A 140 10.27 -6.77 18.52
C GLN A 140 11.70 -7.30 18.47
N MET A 141 12.55 -6.72 17.61
CA MET A 141 13.97 -7.08 17.54
C MET A 141 14.70 -6.82 18.86
N LYS A 142 14.38 -5.71 19.55
CA LYS A 142 14.93 -5.43 20.88
C LYS A 142 14.47 -6.48 21.90
N ARG A 143 13.17 -6.81 21.94
CA ARG A 143 12.62 -7.85 22.83
C ARG A 143 13.28 -9.21 22.60
N LEU A 144 13.54 -9.60 21.35
CA LEU A 144 14.22 -10.85 21.02
C LEU A 144 15.68 -10.85 21.50
N LYS A 145 16.41 -9.76 21.27
CA LYS A 145 17.78 -9.60 21.80
C LYS A 145 17.81 -9.69 23.33
N ASP A 146 16.84 -9.09 24.00
CA ASP A 146 16.75 -9.12 25.46
C ASP A 146 16.38 -10.52 25.99
N LYS A 147 15.50 -11.27 25.29
CA LYS A 147 15.21 -12.68 25.61
C LYS A 147 16.41 -13.59 25.39
N ALA A 148 17.17 -13.37 24.30
CA ALA A 148 18.40 -14.10 24.01
C ALA A 148 19.45 -13.88 25.11
N LYS A 149 19.65 -12.63 25.53
CA LYS A 149 20.56 -12.27 26.63
C LYS A 149 20.15 -12.86 27.98
N LYS A 150 18.85 -13.09 28.21
CA LYS A 150 18.30 -13.68 29.44
C LYS A 150 18.25 -15.21 29.42
N GLY A 151 18.83 -15.87 28.41
CA GLY A 151 18.84 -17.35 28.30
C GLY A 151 17.47 -17.99 28.08
N LYS A 152 16.45 -17.20 27.74
CA LYS A 152 15.03 -17.63 27.64
C LYS A 152 14.60 -17.98 26.20
N LEU A 153 15.58 -18.27 25.35
CA LEU A 153 15.41 -18.58 23.93
C LEU A 153 15.80 -20.05 23.68
N MET A 154 15.37 -20.95 24.56
CA MET A 154 15.30 -22.36 24.20
C MET A 154 13.94 -22.55 23.51
N LEU A 155 13.98 -23.06 22.29
CA LEU A 155 12.81 -23.52 21.57
C LEU A 155 12.36 -24.79 22.29
N ASP A 156 11.18 -24.77 22.90
CA ASP A 156 10.54 -26.01 23.31
C ASP A 156 10.16 -26.73 22.00
N GLU A 157 10.77 -27.90 21.76
CA GLU A 157 10.47 -28.82 20.65
C GLU A 157 9.04 -29.37 20.70
#